data_AF-A0A9E0RRW5-F1
#
_entry.id   AF-A0A9E0RRW5-F1
#
_cell.length_a   1.000
_cell.length_b   1.000
_cell.length_c   1.000
_cell.angle_alpha   90.00
_cell.angle_beta   90.00
_cell.angle_gamma   90.00
#
_symmetry.space_group_name_H-M   'P 1'
#
loop_
_entity.id
_entity.type
_entity.pdbx_description
1 polymer ?
#
loop_
_entity_poly.entity_id
_entity_poly.type
_entity_poly.pdbx_seq_one_letter_code
_entity_poly.pdbx_strand_id
1 'polypeptide(L)'
;MNTAEIREAFLSYFEAQGHTRVDSSSLVPADDPTLLFTNAGMNQFKETFLGLEQRPYQRAVTAQKCVRAGGKHNDLENVGYTARHHTFFEMLGNFSFGDYFKREAIQFAWQFLTETLQLPPERLWVTVHISDDEAAQIWVDEIGVDPERLSRLDEDNFWQMGDTGPCGPCSEVFYDHGPDVPGGPPGSEDDDLDRYIEIWNLVFMQYNRDAQGELHALPAPSVDTGMGLERIAAVLQHVHSNYEIDLFTALISAVAKQLGASDTEDKSLRVIADHLRSTAFLIADGVMPGNEGRGYVLRRIIRRAIRHGNKLGAKEPFFAELVPELVAQMGEAYPQLVSQQSAITSALRGEEEQFARTLDNGMAILEESLQQMTDRTIPGDVIFKLYDTYGFPVDLTNDIARERGLNLDIEGYEAAMASQRQRSQDHAGFKVDYSQSITLEGETDFLGYETDQAEGAVLAILVDGVEQGSLEADQCGVVI
;
A
#
# COMPACT_ATOMS: atom_id res chain seq x y z
N MET A 1 11.36 7.69 -22.86
CA MET A 1 10.16 6.84 -22.91
C MET A 1 9.17 7.37 -21.89
N ASN A 2 7.88 7.38 -22.22
CA ASN A 2 6.82 7.73 -21.27
C ASN A 2 6.55 6.54 -20.31
N THR A 3 5.81 6.75 -19.22
CA THR A 3 5.61 5.70 -18.21
C THR A 3 4.93 4.44 -18.78
N ALA A 4 4.01 4.60 -19.73
CA ALA A 4 3.33 3.48 -20.37
C ALA A 4 4.23 2.65 -21.29
N GLU A 5 5.10 3.32 -22.05
CA GLU A 5 6.11 2.67 -22.90
C GLU A 5 7.10 1.86 -22.07
N ILE A 6 7.49 2.36 -20.88
CA ILE A 6 8.42 1.67 -19.99
C ILE A 6 7.79 0.39 -19.44
N ARG A 7 6.54 0.47 -18.97
CA ARG A 7 5.77 -0.70 -18.52
C ARG A 7 5.70 -1.76 -19.62
N GLU A 8 5.31 -1.37 -20.82
CA GLU A 8 5.17 -2.31 -21.93
C GLU A 8 6.51 -2.90 -22.36
N ALA A 9 7.59 -2.10 -22.39
CA ALA A 9 8.92 -2.59 -22.70
C ALA A 9 9.38 -3.67 -21.70
N PHE A 10 9.10 -3.50 -20.41
CA PHE A 10 9.41 -4.51 -19.39
C PHE A 10 8.65 -5.82 -19.62
N LEU A 11 7.33 -5.72 -19.79
CA LEU A 11 6.49 -6.90 -19.96
C LEU A 11 6.85 -7.66 -21.25
N SER A 12 6.99 -6.95 -22.37
CA SER A 12 7.39 -7.52 -23.67
C SER A 12 8.79 -8.13 -23.63
N TYR A 13 9.74 -7.51 -22.93
CA TYR A 13 11.09 -8.06 -22.78
C TYR A 13 11.08 -9.44 -22.12
N PHE A 14 10.38 -9.60 -21.00
CA PHE A 14 10.32 -10.90 -20.32
C PHE A 14 9.46 -11.93 -21.06
N GLU A 15 8.41 -11.52 -21.77
CA GLU A 15 7.69 -12.43 -22.68
C GLU A 15 8.62 -12.98 -23.77
N ALA A 16 9.50 -12.15 -24.34
CA ALA A 16 10.50 -12.60 -25.30
C ALA A 16 11.50 -13.60 -24.69
N GLN A 17 11.70 -13.57 -23.37
CA GLN A 17 12.50 -14.54 -22.61
C GLN A 17 11.71 -15.76 -22.13
N GLY A 18 10.45 -15.91 -22.54
CA GLY A 18 9.63 -17.09 -22.25
C GLY A 18 8.83 -17.01 -20.95
N HIS A 19 8.71 -15.82 -20.34
CA HIS A 19 7.81 -15.61 -19.22
C HIS A 19 6.37 -15.49 -19.69
N THR A 20 5.43 -16.01 -18.90
CA THR A 20 4.00 -15.79 -19.12
C THR A 20 3.61 -14.42 -18.56
N ARG A 21 3.09 -13.50 -19.38
CA ARG A 21 2.47 -12.26 -18.89
C ARG A 21 1.21 -12.62 -18.10
N VAL A 22 1.17 -12.24 -16.83
CA VAL A 22 0.03 -12.45 -15.93
C VAL A 22 -0.52 -11.09 -15.53
N ASP A 23 -1.85 -10.98 -15.45
CA ASP A 23 -2.51 -9.75 -15.05
C ASP A 23 -2.13 -9.37 -13.61
N SER A 24 -2.14 -8.07 -13.33
CA SER A 24 -2.03 -7.57 -11.96
C SER A 24 -3.18 -8.11 -11.11
N SER A 25 -2.86 -8.72 -9.98
CA SER A 25 -3.88 -9.11 -8.99
C SER A 25 -4.57 -7.89 -8.37
N SER A 26 -5.69 -8.15 -7.69
CA SER A 26 -6.42 -7.16 -6.87
C SER A 26 -5.52 -6.60 -5.77
N LEU A 27 -5.73 -5.35 -5.39
CA LEU A 27 -5.19 -4.76 -4.17
C LEU A 27 -5.75 -5.41 -2.89
N VAL A 28 -6.85 -6.14 -3.01
CA VAL A 28 -7.52 -6.87 -1.93
C VAL A 28 -7.26 -8.37 -2.12
N PRO A 29 -6.33 -8.97 -1.35
CA PRO A 29 -6.10 -10.41 -1.38
C PRO A 29 -7.38 -11.15 -0.96
N ALA A 30 -7.82 -12.11 -1.78
CA ALA A 30 -9.01 -12.92 -1.50
C ALA A 30 -8.76 -13.94 -0.37
N ASP A 31 -7.59 -14.59 -0.38
CA ASP A 31 -7.30 -15.78 0.42
C ASP A 31 -6.13 -15.59 1.41
N ASP A 32 -5.73 -14.34 1.71
CA ASP A 32 -4.67 -14.05 2.69
C ASP A 32 -5.16 -13.11 3.80
N PRO A 33 -5.56 -13.63 4.97
CA PRO A 33 -6.01 -12.82 6.10
C PRO A 33 -4.88 -12.05 6.78
N THR A 34 -3.61 -12.37 6.48
CA THR A 34 -2.44 -11.68 7.07
C THR A 34 -2.06 -10.41 6.31
N LEU A 35 -2.58 -10.23 5.09
CA LEU A 35 -2.23 -9.13 4.21
C LEU A 35 -3.36 -8.11 4.07
N LEU A 36 -3.09 -6.88 4.50
CA LEU A 36 -4.06 -5.79 4.41
C LEU A 36 -4.31 -5.40 2.94
N PHE A 37 -3.25 -5.13 2.19
CA PHE A 37 -3.29 -4.84 0.76
C PHE A 37 -2.12 -5.53 0.07
N THR A 38 -2.28 -5.84 -1.22
CA THR A 38 -1.18 -6.28 -2.08
C THR A 38 -0.07 -5.23 -2.09
N ASN A 39 1.11 -5.62 -1.63
CA ASN A 39 2.26 -4.72 -1.40
C ASN A 39 3.48 -5.05 -2.28
N ALA A 40 3.42 -6.19 -2.99
CA ALA A 40 4.45 -6.68 -3.89
C ALA A 40 3.86 -7.56 -5.01
N GLY A 41 4.57 -7.65 -6.14
CA GLY A 41 4.23 -8.52 -7.27
C GLY A 41 4.06 -10.00 -6.90
N MET A 42 4.86 -10.47 -5.95
CA MET A 42 4.89 -11.87 -5.53
C MET A 42 3.67 -12.35 -4.75
N ASN A 43 2.83 -11.46 -4.21
CA ASN A 43 1.75 -11.86 -3.30
C ASN A 43 0.77 -12.84 -3.96
N GLN A 44 0.44 -12.64 -5.25
CA GLN A 44 -0.44 -13.54 -6.01
C GLN A 44 0.20 -14.89 -6.39
N PHE A 45 1.50 -15.05 -6.14
CA PHE A 45 2.27 -16.25 -6.40
C PHE A 45 2.79 -16.90 -5.10
N LYS A 46 2.37 -16.41 -3.92
CA LYS A 46 2.80 -16.92 -2.60
C LYS A 46 2.69 -18.44 -2.51
N GLU A 47 1.52 -18.99 -2.82
CA GLU A 47 1.26 -20.44 -2.79
C GLU A 47 2.08 -21.22 -3.83
N THR A 48 2.40 -20.59 -4.97
CA THR A 48 3.28 -21.18 -5.98
C THR A 48 4.72 -21.28 -5.46
N PHE A 49 5.25 -20.23 -4.80
CA PHE A 49 6.58 -20.28 -4.18
C PHE A 49 6.66 -21.32 -3.05
N LEU A 50 5.58 -21.50 -2.29
CA LEU A 50 5.47 -22.53 -1.25
C LEU A 50 5.31 -23.95 -1.82
N GLY A 51 5.09 -24.10 -3.12
CA GLY A 51 4.83 -25.38 -3.79
C GLY A 51 3.44 -25.97 -3.50
N LEU A 52 2.54 -25.17 -2.92
CA LEU A 52 1.16 -25.55 -2.57
C LEU A 52 0.21 -25.42 -3.77
N GLU A 53 0.55 -24.53 -4.71
CA GLU A 53 -0.17 -24.34 -5.96
C GLU A 53 0.73 -24.67 -7.15
N GLN A 54 0.17 -25.35 -8.15
CA GLN A 54 0.84 -25.64 -9.43
C GLN A 54 0.23 -24.79 -10.54
N ARG A 55 1.08 -24.03 -11.24
CA ARG A 55 0.70 -23.20 -12.39
C ARG A 55 1.06 -23.91 -13.70
N PRO A 56 0.38 -23.60 -14.83
CA PRO A 56 0.73 -24.18 -16.13
C PRO A 56 2.04 -23.64 -16.73
N TYR A 57 2.69 -22.69 -16.04
CA TYR A 57 3.94 -22.04 -16.41
C TYR A 57 4.90 -22.04 -15.21
N GLN A 58 6.20 -22.03 -15.49
CA GLN A 58 7.26 -21.97 -14.47
C GLN A 58 7.88 -20.57 -14.34
N ARG A 59 7.51 -19.65 -15.23
CA ARG A 59 8.06 -18.29 -15.33
C ARG A 59 6.93 -17.32 -15.60
N ALA A 60 6.89 -16.20 -14.89
CA ALA A 60 5.84 -15.19 -15.05
C ALA A 60 6.40 -13.76 -15.04
N VAL A 61 5.70 -12.83 -15.68
CA VAL A 61 5.99 -11.40 -15.62
C VAL A 61 4.70 -10.61 -15.36
N THR A 62 4.77 -9.59 -14.50
CA THR A 62 3.63 -8.74 -14.15
C THR A 62 4.03 -7.27 -13.97
N ALA A 63 3.07 -6.38 -14.16
CA ALA A 63 3.10 -5.00 -13.65
C ALA A 63 2.04 -4.86 -12.56
N GLN A 64 2.41 -5.19 -11.32
CA GLN A 64 1.49 -5.31 -10.19
C GLN A 64 1.18 -3.93 -9.58
N LYS A 65 -0.11 -3.64 -9.41
CA LYS A 65 -0.60 -2.55 -8.57
C LYS A 65 -0.29 -2.85 -7.10
N CYS A 66 0.40 -1.96 -6.40
CA CYS A 66 0.75 -2.13 -4.99
C CYS A 66 0.23 -0.98 -4.14
N VAL A 67 -0.21 -1.26 -2.92
CA VAL A 67 -0.51 -0.24 -1.90
C VAL A 67 0.28 -0.51 -0.62
N ARG A 68 1.06 0.49 -0.17
CA ARG A 68 1.83 0.48 1.08
C ARG A 68 1.32 1.58 2.02
N ALA A 69 0.14 1.37 2.58
CA ALA A 69 -0.53 2.31 3.50
C ALA A 69 -0.97 1.66 4.83
N GLY A 70 -0.33 0.54 5.20
CA GLY A 70 -0.61 -0.19 6.44
C GLY A 70 0.04 -1.58 6.48
N GLY A 71 0.07 -2.19 7.66
CA GLY A 71 0.78 -3.45 7.88
C GLY A 71 2.29 -3.27 7.96
N LYS A 72 3.05 -4.28 7.51
CA LYS A 72 4.51 -4.32 7.58
C LYS A 72 5.19 -3.22 6.75
N HIS A 73 4.67 -2.93 5.56
CA HIS A 73 5.18 -1.88 4.68
C HIS A 73 4.19 -0.73 4.64
N ASN A 74 4.54 0.39 5.26
CA ASN A 74 3.68 1.56 5.38
C ASN A 74 4.46 2.84 5.05
N ASP A 75 4.22 3.37 3.84
CA ASP A 75 4.87 4.56 3.32
C ASP A 75 3.98 5.81 3.41
N LEU A 76 2.81 5.70 4.04
CA LEU A 76 1.82 6.78 4.12
C LEU A 76 2.40 8.10 4.65
N GLU A 77 3.29 8.05 5.65
CA GLU A 77 3.93 9.23 6.24
C GLU A 77 5.14 9.77 5.45
N ASN A 78 5.61 9.03 4.43
CA ASN A 78 6.72 9.41 3.57
C ASN A 78 6.24 10.18 2.33
N VAL A 79 4.97 10.01 1.94
CA VAL A 79 4.35 10.64 0.76
C VAL A 79 4.35 12.17 0.90
N GLY A 80 4.82 12.85 -0.15
CA GLY A 80 4.96 14.31 -0.18
C GLY A 80 6.17 14.86 0.59
N TYR A 81 6.91 14.03 1.33
CA TYR A 81 8.13 14.42 2.04
C TYR A 81 9.41 13.92 1.37
N THR A 82 9.34 12.81 0.64
CA THR A 82 10.46 12.24 -0.09
C THR A 82 10.17 12.21 -1.59
N ALA A 83 11.20 12.11 -2.42
CA ALA A 83 11.07 12.10 -3.87
C ALA A 83 10.58 10.76 -4.45
N ARG A 84 10.58 9.69 -3.65
CA ARG A 84 10.55 8.28 -4.10
C ARG A 84 9.45 7.39 -3.51
N HIS A 85 8.70 7.86 -2.50
CA HIS A 85 7.68 7.07 -1.81
C HIS A 85 6.27 7.47 -2.22
N HIS A 86 5.40 6.46 -2.32
CA HIS A 86 4.01 6.56 -2.74
C HIS A 86 3.12 5.65 -1.88
N THR A 87 1.84 5.99 -1.73
CA THR A 87 0.89 5.02 -1.15
C THR A 87 0.54 3.94 -2.15
N PHE A 88 0.31 4.32 -3.41
CA PHE A 88 0.08 3.42 -4.53
C PHE A 88 1.25 3.52 -5.50
N PHE A 89 1.74 2.39 -6.02
CA PHE A 89 2.75 2.38 -7.06
C PHE A 89 2.65 1.10 -7.89
N GLU A 90 3.37 1.03 -9.00
CA GLU A 90 3.44 -0.18 -9.81
C GLU A 90 4.79 -0.88 -9.64
N MET A 91 4.72 -2.19 -9.37
CA MET A 91 5.89 -3.05 -9.26
C MET A 91 6.00 -3.93 -10.51
N LEU A 92 7.04 -3.66 -11.30
CA LEU A 92 7.44 -4.49 -12.44
C LEU A 92 8.23 -5.69 -11.91
N GLY A 93 7.72 -6.90 -12.13
CA GLY A 93 8.35 -8.10 -11.59
C GLY A 93 8.40 -9.25 -12.58
N ASN A 94 9.55 -9.91 -12.65
CA ASN A 94 9.71 -11.25 -13.22
C ASN A 94 9.85 -12.30 -12.11
N PHE A 95 9.26 -13.46 -12.33
CA PHE A 95 9.21 -14.56 -11.36
C PHE A 95 9.68 -15.87 -11.97
N SER A 96 10.42 -16.65 -11.19
CA SER A 96 10.85 -18.00 -11.49
C SER A 96 10.36 -18.95 -10.41
N PHE A 97 9.62 -19.99 -10.79
CA PHE A 97 9.09 -21.01 -9.88
C PHE A 97 9.85 -22.31 -10.08
N GLY A 98 11.05 -22.41 -9.46
CA GLY A 98 11.93 -23.56 -9.63
C GLY A 98 12.52 -23.75 -11.03
N ASP A 99 12.59 -22.69 -11.84
CA ASP A 99 13.15 -22.68 -13.21
C ASP A 99 14.60 -22.19 -13.18
N TYR A 100 14.81 -20.89 -13.43
CA TYR A 100 16.11 -20.22 -13.36
C TYR A 100 16.35 -19.60 -11.99
N PHE A 101 17.60 -19.27 -11.66
CA PHE A 101 17.97 -18.71 -10.35
C PHE A 101 18.88 -17.49 -10.49
N LYS A 102 19.82 -17.29 -9.57
CA LYS A 102 20.64 -16.06 -9.45
C LYS A 102 21.27 -15.61 -10.75
N ARG A 103 21.97 -16.52 -11.45
CA ARG A 103 22.75 -16.20 -12.64
C ARG A 103 21.90 -15.57 -13.74
N GLU A 104 20.83 -16.26 -14.15
CA GLU A 104 19.95 -15.75 -15.20
C GLU A 104 19.13 -14.57 -14.70
N ALA A 105 18.71 -14.53 -13.43
CA ALA A 105 17.98 -13.38 -12.88
C ALA A 105 18.80 -12.08 -12.99
N ILE A 106 20.07 -12.13 -12.59
CA ILE A 106 21.01 -11.01 -12.70
C ILE A 106 21.24 -10.65 -14.17
N GLN A 107 21.45 -11.63 -15.05
CA GLN A 107 21.63 -11.40 -16.49
C GLN A 107 20.41 -10.72 -17.12
N PHE A 108 19.19 -11.18 -16.81
CA PHE A 108 17.98 -10.58 -17.35
C PHE A 108 17.80 -9.14 -16.89
N ALA A 109 18.04 -8.87 -15.60
CA ALA A 109 17.93 -7.51 -15.06
C ALA A 109 18.95 -6.58 -15.73
N TRP A 110 20.21 -7.01 -15.81
CA TRP A 110 21.27 -6.19 -16.40
C TRP A 110 21.06 -5.91 -17.89
N GLN A 111 20.69 -6.93 -18.68
CA GLN A 111 20.38 -6.77 -20.10
C GLN A 111 19.18 -5.84 -20.32
N PHE A 112 18.13 -5.95 -19.48
CA PHE A 112 17.01 -5.03 -19.57
C PHE A 112 17.45 -3.58 -19.32
N LEU A 113 18.19 -3.34 -18.23
CA LEU A 113 18.62 -1.98 -17.85
C LEU A 113 19.60 -1.38 -18.87
N THR A 114 20.59 -2.14 -19.33
CA THR A 114 21.72 -1.60 -20.12
C THR A 114 21.56 -1.74 -21.62
N GLU A 115 20.84 -2.76 -22.11
CA GLU A 115 20.63 -2.98 -23.54
C GLU A 115 19.25 -2.49 -24.01
N THR A 116 18.19 -2.82 -23.25
CA THR A 116 16.82 -2.43 -23.62
C THR A 116 16.53 -0.98 -23.28
N LEU A 117 16.80 -0.59 -22.03
CA LEU A 117 16.60 0.77 -21.54
C LEU A 117 17.79 1.70 -21.80
N GLN A 118 18.94 1.14 -22.21
CA GLN A 118 20.16 1.87 -22.56
C GLN A 118 20.67 2.78 -21.42
N LEU A 119 20.49 2.36 -20.17
CA LEU A 119 21.06 3.07 -19.04
C LEU A 119 22.59 2.96 -19.05
N PRO A 120 23.31 4.04 -18.71
CA PRO A 120 24.77 4.03 -18.62
C PRO A 120 25.23 3.07 -17.50
N PRO A 121 25.93 1.97 -17.83
CA PRO A 121 26.35 0.97 -16.84
C PRO A 121 27.22 1.54 -15.71
N GLU A 122 27.97 2.60 -15.98
CA GLU A 122 28.82 3.29 -15.01
C GLU A 122 28.04 4.03 -13.91
N ARG A 123 26.74 4.28 -14.11
CA ARG A 123 25.84 4.86 -13.10
C ARG A 123 25.09 3.80 -12.28
N LEU A 124 25.24 2.53 -12.62
CA LEU A 124 24.58 1.44 -11.90
C LEU A 124 25.49 0.91 -10.79
N TRP A 125 24.91 0.78 -9.61
CA TRP A 125 25.50 0.23 -8.39
C TRP A 125 24.71 -1.00 -7.99
N VAL A 126 25.36 -1.97 -7.36
CA VAL A 126 24.70 -3.21 -6.93
C VAL A 126 24.99 -3.51 -5.48
N THR A 127 24.02 -4.10 -4.79
CA THR A 127 24.17 -4.62 -3.43
C THR A 127 23.92 -6.11 -3.42
N VAL A 128 24.55 -6.83 -2.48
CA VAL A 128 24.29 -8.25 -2.23
C VAL A 128 24.32 -8.51 -0.74
N HIS A 129 23.64 -9.57 -0.29
CA HIS A 129 23.70 -9.99 1.11
C HIS A 129 25.15 -10.36 1.51
N ILE A 130 25.57 -10.03 2.73
CA ILE A 130 26.95 -10.28 3.22
C ILE A 130 27.39 -11.74 3.07
N SER A 131 26.45 -12.68 3.17
CA SER A 131 26.70 -14.13 3.05
C SER A 131 26.56 -14.68 1.63
N ASP A 132 26.17 -13.86 0.64
CA ASP A 132 25.89 -14.31 -0.73
C ASP A 132 27.09 -14.08 -1.68
N ASP A 133 28.13 -14.91 -1.53
CA ASP A 133 29.31 -14.88 -2.39
C ASP A 133 29.00 -15.22 -3.85
N GLU A 134 27.97 -16.04 -4.09
CA GLU A 134 27.57 -16.44 -5.43
C GLU A 134 27.04 -15.25 -6.25
N ALA A 135 26.15 -14.45 -5.68
CA ALA A 135 25.64 -13.24 -6.32
C ALA A 135 26.76 -12.23 -6.59
N ALA A 136 27.68 -12.04 -5.62
CA ALA A 136 28.83 -11.17 -5.78
C ALA A 136 29.73 -11.60 -6.96
N GLN A 137 30.00 -12.90 -7.07
CA GLN A 137 30.82 -13.44 -8.15
C GLN A 137 30.15 -13.29 -9.51
N ILE A 138 28.84 -13.46 -9.61
CA ILE A 138 28.11 -13.27 -10.87
C ILE A 138 28.22 -11.81 -11.34
N TRP A 139 28.02 -10.84 -10.42
CA TRP A 139 28.10 -9.41 -10.75
C TRP A 139 29.50 -9.00 -11.23
N VAL A 140 30.56 -9.40 -10.53
CA VAL A 140 31.93 -9.00 -10.87
C VAL A 140 32.48 -9.82 -12.03
N ASP A 141 32.35 -11.15 -11.92
CA ASP A 141 32.81 -12.18 -12.86
C ASP A 141 32.21 -12.10 -14.26
N GLU A 142 30.89 -12.18 -14.28
CA GLU A 142 30.14 -12.47 -15.50
C GLU A 142 29.53 -11.21 -16.11
N ILE A 143 28.98 -10.33 -15.26
CA ILE A 143 28.40 -9.08 -15.72
C ILE A 143 29.49 -8.02 -15.93
N GLY A 144 30.57 -8.06 -15.14
CA GLY A 144 31.68 -7.10 -15.22
C GLY A 144 31.39 -5.79 -14.49
N VAL A 145 30.55 -5.82 -13.44
CA VAL A 145 30.40 -4.68 -12.53
C VAL A 145 31.72 -4.45 -11.80
N ASP A 146 32.14 -3.19 -11.75
CA ASP A 146 33.32 -2.78 -10.99
C ASP A 146 33.14 -3.13 -9.52
N PRO A 147 34.07 -3.87 -8.89
CA PRO A 147 34.00 -4.21 -7.47
C PRO A 147 33.83 -2.99 -6.55
N GLU A 148 34.28 -1.79 -6.95
CA GLU A 148 34.07 -0.56 -6.18
C GLU A 148 32.61 -0.07 -6.16
N ARG A 149 31.78 -0.58 -7.08
CA ARG A 149 30.33 -0.29 -7.17
C ARG A 149 29.45 -1.45 -6.65
N LEU A 150 30.07 -2.41 -5.97
CA LEU A 150 29.37 -3.50 -5.28
C LEU A 150 29.50 -3.34 -3.77
N SER A 151 28.35 -3.19 -3.10
CA SER A 151 28.27 -3.18 -1.63
C SER A 151 27.75 -4.50 -1.10
N ARG A 152 28.21 -4.90 0.10
CA ARG A 152 27.68 -6.06 0.83
C ARG A 152 26.94 -5.59 2.06
N LEU A 153 25.63 -5.82 2.14
CA LEU A 153 24.77 -5.40 3.26
C LEU A 153 24.13 -6.62 3.93
N ASP A 154 23.68 -6.45 5.18
CA ASP A 154 23.08 -7.54 5.97
C ASP A 154 21.55 -7.47 5.86
N GLU A 155 20.87 -6.86 6.84
CA GLU A 155 19.41 -6.84 6.93
C GLU A 155 18.71 -6.28 5.68
N ASP A 156 19.26 -5.23 5.04
CA ASP A 156 18.68 -4.61 3.83
C ASP A 156 18.67 -5.57 2.63
N ASN A 157 19.63 -6.51 2.58
CA ASN A 157 19.71 -7.51 1.52
C ASN A 157 19.09 -8.86 1.93
N PHE A 158 18.21 -8.89 2.93
CA PHE A 158 17.39 -10.07 3.26
C PHE A 158 15.90 -9.72 3.19
N TRP A 159 15.26 -10.09 2.07
CA TRP A 159 13.87 -9.74 1.84
C TRP A 159 12.91 -10.76 2.46
N GLN A 160 11.80 -10.26 3.00
CA GLN A 160 10.74 -11.07 3.62
C GLN A 160 9.35 -10.45 3.43
N MET A 161 8.39 -11.22 2.92
CA MET A 161 7.03 -10.77 2.58
C MET A 161 6.26 -10.17 3.76
N GLY A 162 6.33 -10.85 4.90
CA GLY A 162 5.56 -10.56 6.11
C GLY A 162 6.33 -11.01 7.35
N ASP A 163 5.65 -11.14 8.48
CA ASP A 163 6.24 -11.79 9.66
C ASP A 163 6.45 -13.30 9.42
N THR A 164 5.65 -13.87 8.51
CA THR A 164 5.75 -15.24 8.02
C THR A 164 5.71 -15.27 6.49
N GLY A 165 6.12 -16.39 5.88
CA GLY A 165 6.04 -16.60 4.43
C GLY A 165 7.40 -16.68 3.72
N PRO A 166 7.38 -16.76 2.38
CA PRO A 166 8.58 -16.84 1.56
C PRO A 166 9.55 -15.68 1.80
N CYS A 167 10.84 -15.99 1.92
CA CYS A 167 11.94 -15.04 2.11
C CYS A 167 13.28 -15.58 1.59
N GLY A 168 14.27 -14.70 1.52
CA GLY A 168 15.62 -15.08 1.10
C GLY A 168 16.56 -13.88 0.95
N PRO A 169 17.87 -14.14 0.72
CA PRO A 169 18.81 -13.09 0.37
C PRO A 169 18.40 -12.45 -0.96
N CYS A 170 18.68 -11.16 -1.10
CA CYS A 170 18.44 -10.42 -2.33
C CYS A 170 19.66 -9.63 -2.77
N SER A 171 19.61 -9.20 -4.02
CA SER A 171 20.55 -8.26 -4.60
C SER A 171 19.78 -7.11 -5.21
N GLU A 172 20.19 -5.88 -4.96
CA GLU A 172 19.48 -4.70 -5.46
C GLU A 172 20.36 -3.92 -6.43
N VAL A 173 19.71 -3.27 -7.38
CA VAL A 173 20.35 -2.37 -8.34
C VAL A 173 19.94 -0.93 -8.01
N PHE A 174 20.93 -0.06 -7.90
CA PHE A 174 20.79 1.36 -7.62
C PHE A 174 21.24 2.18 -8.83
N TYR A 175 20.64 3.35 -9.02
CA TYR A 175 21.04 4.33 -10.03
C TYR A 175 21.60 5.60 -9.39
N ASP A 176 22.79 6.02 -9.81
CA ASP A 176 23.40 7.30 -9.42
C ASP A 176 22.81 8.46 -10.26
N HIS A 177 21.98 9.29 -9.63
CA HIS A 177 21.43 10.51 -10.26
C HIS A 177 22.50 11.57 -10.54
N GLY A 178 23.67 11.49 -9.88
CA GLY A 178 24.82 12.35 -10.08
C GLY A 178 25.18 13.20 -8.85
N PRO A 179 26.35 13.86 -8.88
CA PRO A 179 26.92 14.55 -7.72
C PRO A 179 26.17 15.81 -7.29
N ASP A 180 25.26 16.33 -8.12
CA ASP A 180 24.42 17.49 -7.78
C ASP A 180 23.29 17.13 -6.80
N VAL A 181 23.01 15.82 -6.62
CA VAL A 181 22.05 15.30 -5.65
C VAL A 181 22.79 14.87 -4.39
N PRO A 182 22.36 15.28 -3.18
CA PRO A 182 22.93 14.80 -1.93
C PRO A 182 22.73 13.29 -1.72
N GLY A 183 23.76 12.60 -1.25
CA GLY A 183 23.70 11.19 -0.89
C GLY A 183 24.99 10.42 -1.20
N GLY A 184 25.18 9.33 -0.47
CA GLY A 184 26.28 8.39 -0.66
C GLY A 184 25.80 7.06 -1.24
N PRO A 185 26.73 6.24 -1.75
CA PRO A 185 26.39 4.92 -2.30
C PRO A 185 25.79 4.01 -1.22
N PRO A 186 25.07 2.93 -1.61
CA PRO A 186 24.44 2.02 -0.64
C PRO A 186 25.47 1.43 0.35
N GLY A 187 25.15 1.47 1.64
CA GLY A 187 26.03 1.05 2.74
C GLY A 187 26.97 2.14 3.28
N SER A 188 26.83 3.37 2.82
CA SER A 188 27.56 4.54 3.36
C SER A 188 26.74 5.27 4.42
N GLU A 189 27.36 6.20 5.16
CA GLU A 189 26.65 6.97 6.22
C GLU A 189 25.49 7.85 5.69
N ASP A 190 25.52 8.21 4.40
CA ASP A 190 24.55 9.09 3.74
C ASP A 190 23.70 8.35 2.69
N ASP A 191 23.51 7.03 2.84
CA ASP A 191 22.83 6.17 1.87
C ASP A 191 21.28 6.25 1.89
N ASP A 192 20.72 6.95 2.87
CA ASP A 192 19.28 7.18 3.02
C ASP A 192 18.75 8.37 2.19
N LEU A 193 19.67 9.15 1.63
CA LEU A 193 19.40 10.32 0.78
C LEU A 193 19.10 9.93 -0.68
N ASP A 194 18.71 10.91 -1.51
CA ASP A 194 18.09 10.65 -2.81
C ASP A 194 19.07 10.52 -4.01
N ARG A 195 20.39 10.49 -3.80
CA ARG A 195 21.35 10.37 -4.93
C ARG A 195 21.35 8.99 -5.56
N TYR A 196 21.45 7.95 -4.74
CA TYR A 196 21.48 6.56 -5.18
C TYR A 196 20.12 5.94 -4.92
N ILE A 197 19.30 5.86 -5.96
CA ILE A 197 17.94 5.33 -5.84
C ILE A 197 17.94 3.85 -6.19
N GLU A 198 17.45 3.02 -5.27
CA GLU A 198 17.12 1.63 -5.51
C GLU A 198 16.05 1.56 -6.62
N ILE A 199 16.41 0.99 -7.77
CA ILE A 199 15.51 0.85 -8.93
C ILE A 199 14.94 -0.56 -9.04
N TRP A 200 15.68 -1.60 -8.63
CA TRP A 200 15.25 -2.99 -8.83
C TRP A 200 15.82 -3.91 -7.75
N ASN A 201 14.96 -4.65 -7.07
CA ASN A 201 15.34 -5.70 -6.12
C ASN A 201 15.17 -7.10 -6.74
N LEU A 202 16.19 -7.95 -6.63
CA LEU A 202 16.23 -9.33 -7.07
C LEU A 202 16.31 -10.26 -5.86
N VAL A 203 15.19 -10.85 -5.46
CA VAL A 203 15.08 -11.73 -4.31
C VAL A 203 15.26 -13.19 -4.72
N PHE A 204 16.21 -13.86 -4.09
CA PHE A 204 16.50 -15.27 -4.29
C PHE A 204 15.78 -16.09 -3.22
N MET A 205 14.51 -16.39 -3.47
CA MET A 205 13.63 -17.12 -2.56
C MET A 205 14.20 -18.50 -2.25
N GLN A 206 14.52 -18.71 -0.98
CA GLN A 206 15.13 -19.96 -0.48
C GLN A 206 14.41 -20.52 0.73
N TYR A 207 13.74 -19.68 1.51
CA TYR A 207 13.17 -20.05 2.79
C TYR A 207 11.70 -19.65 2.89
N ASN A 208 10.98 -20.33 3.78
CA ASN A 208 9.71 -19.92 4.35
C ASN A 208 9.92 -19.67 5.84
N ARG A 209 9.59 -18.47 6.32
CA ARG A 209 9.66 -18.11 7.74
C ARG A 209 8.35 -18.49 8.42
N ASP A 210 8.43 -19.24 9.51
CA ASP A 210 7.26 -19.57 10.33
C ASP A 210 6.97 -18.51 11.42
N ALA A 211 5.90 -18.71 12.18
CA ALA A 211 5.48 -17.79 13.25
C ALA A 211 6.43 -17.76 14.46
N GLN A 212 7.37 -18.71 14.57
CA GLN A 212 8.43 -18.73 15.58
C GLN A 212 9.69 -18.02 15.08
N GLY A 213 9.73 -17.63 13.80
CA GLY A 213 10.88 -17.01 13.15
C GLY A 213 11.88 -18.03 12.60
N GLU A 214 11.59 -19.33 12.62
CA GLU A 214 12.46 -20.35 12.05
C GLU A 214 12.35 -20.36 10.52
N LEU A 215 13.50 -20.60 9.85
CA LEU A 215 13.60 -20.64 8.39
C LEU A 215 13.54 -22.09 7.90
N HIS A 216 12.51 -22.43 7.14
CA HIS A 216 12.34 -23.72 6.48
C HIS A 216 12.68 -23.61 5.01
N ALA A 217 13.47 -24.53 4.45
CA ALA A 217 13.80 -24.49 3.03
C ALA A 217 12.54 -24.64 2.15
N LEU A 218 12.45 -23.82 1.10
CA LEU A 218 11.40 -23.97 0.08
C LEU A 218 11.62 -25.24 -0.74
N PRO A 219 10.55 -25.82 -1.34
CA PRO A 219 10.67 -27.03 -2.16
C PRO A 219 11.63 -26.87 -3.36
N ALA A 220 11.70 -25.67 -3.93
CA ALA A 220 12.62 -25.32 -5.01
C ALA A 220 13.09 -23.86 -4.84
N PRO A 221 14.41 -23.58 -4.97
CA PRO A 221 14.92 -22.22 -5.06
C PRO A 221 14.24 -21.48 -6.22
N SER A 222 13.80 -20.26 -5.95
CA SER A 222 12.93 -19.50 -6.86
C SER A 222 13.36 -18.03 -6.91
N VAL A 223 12.90 -17.29 -7.91
CA VAL A 223 13.24 -15.87 -8.08
C VAL A 223 11.98 -15.04 -8.01
N ASP A 224 12.05 -13.99 -7.19
CA ASP A 224 11.11 -12.89 -7.16
C ASP A 224 11.88 -11.60 -7.45
N THR A 225 11.31 -10.70 -8.24
CA THR A 225 11.93 -9.40 -8.48
C THR A 225 10.88 -8.30 -8.45
N GLY A 226 11.30 -7.10 -8.05
CA GLY A 226 10.44 -5.93 -8.04
C GLY A 226 11.21 -4.66 -8.40
N MET A 227 10.79 -4.01 -9.47
CA MET A 227 11.25 -2.68 -9.88
C MET A 227 10.10 -1.68 -9.79
N GLY A 228 10.31 -0.56 -9.11
CA GLY A 228 9.31 0.50 -9.04
C GLY A 228 9.21 1.24 -10.38
N LEU A 229 8.06 1.14 -11.05
CA LEU A 229 7.85 1.75 -12.38
C LEU A 229 8.12 3.26 -12.35
N GLU A 230 7.65 3.95 -11.32
CA GLU A 230 7.82 5.40 -11.19
C GLU A 230 9.29 5.79 -10.98
N ARG A 231 10.07 4.97 -10.27
CA ARG A 231 11.50 5.21 -10.05
C ARG A 231 12.28 5.06 -11.35
N ILE A 232 12.07 3.97 -12.09
CA ILE A 232 12.74 3.76 -13.38
C ILE A 232 12.28 4.78 -14.43
N ALA A 233 11.02 5.24 -14.36
CA ALA A 233 10.52 6.33 -15.19
C ALA A 233 11.23 7.65 -14.90
N ALA A 234 11.48 7.99 -13.63
CA ALA A 234 12.23 9.20 -13.29
C ALA A 234 13.64 9.18 -13.91
N VAL A 235 14.34 8.05 -13.80
CA VAL A 235 15.66 7.84 -14.41
C VAL A 235 15.61 8.04 -15.93
N LEU A 236 14.68 7.38 -16.63
CA LEU A 236 14.57 7.42 -18.09
C LEU A 236 14.03 8.74 -18.66
N GLN A 237 13.36 9.54 -17.84
CA GLN A 237 12.89 10.87 -18.18
C GLN A 237 13.86 11.96 -17.74
N HIS A 238 15.01 11.58 -17.17
CA HIS A 238 16.07 12.48 -16.72
C HIS A 238 15.61 13.47 -15.65
N VAL A 239 14.70 13.02 -14.78
CA VAL A 239 14.21 13.77 -13.62
C VAL A 239 14.65 13.07 -12.34
N HIS A 240 14.65 13.80 -11.22
CA HIS A 240 15.11 13.27 -9.94
C HIS A 240 13.96 12.69 -9.13
N SER A 241 12.82 13.38 -9.13
CA SER A 241 11.66 12.95 -8.36
C SER A 241 10.69 12.13 -9.20
N ASN A 242 10.10 11.10 -8.58
CA ASN A 242 8.98 10.37 -9.16
C ASN A 242 7.80 11.31 -9.48
N TYR A 243 7.66 12.43 -8.75
CA TYR A 243 6.59 13.40 -8.98
C TYR A 243 6.80 14.27 -10.24
N GLU A 244 7.96 14.19 -10.88
CA GLU A 244 8.31 14.93 -12.09
C GLU A 244 8.12 14.09 -13.37
N ILE A 245 7.77 12.81 -13.25
CA ILE A 245 7.48 11.97 -14.44
C ILE A 245 6.21 12.46 -15.14
N ASP A 246 6.05 12.08 -16.42
CA ASP A 246 4.89 12.36 -17.25
C ASP A 246 3.54 12.11 -16.55
N LEU A 247 3.39 10.95 -15.91
CA LEU A 247 2.17 10.57 -15.19
C LEU A 247 1.85 11.54 -14.04
N PHE A 248 2.81 11.80 -13.15
CA PHE A 248 2.58 12.66 -12.00
C PHE A 248 2.47 14.13 -12.40
N THR A 249 3.23 14.59 -13.38
CA THR A 249 3.14 15.96 -13.91
C THR A 249 1.73 16.25 -14.43
N ALA A 250 1.10 15.30 -15.14
CA ALA A 250 -0.28 15.44 -15.59
C ALA A 250 -1.27 15.51 -14.42
N LEU A 251 -1.16 14.59 -13.44
CA LEU A 251 -2.03 14.57 -12.27
C LEU A 251 -1.88 15.83 -11.39
N ILE A 252 -0.65 16.26 -11.10
CA ILE A 252 -0.34 17.46 -10.31
C ILE A 252 -0.88 18.70 -11.02
N SER A 253 -0.72 18.78 -12.35
CA SER A 253 -1.28 19.88 -13.15
C SER A 253 -2.81 19.92 -13.08
N ALA A 254 -3.48 18.76 -13.09
CA ALA A 254 -4.93 18.68 -12.92
C ALA A 254 -5.37 19.12 -11.52
N VAL A 255 -4.65 18.70 -10.47
CA VAL A 255 -4.90 19.16 -9.09
C VAL A 255 -4.74 20.68 -8.98
N ALA A 256 -3.62 21.22 -9.47
CA ALA A 256 -3.33 22.65 -9.41
C ALA A 256 -4.40 23.48 -10.14
N LYS A 257 -4.83 23.01 -11.32
CA LYS A 257 -5.92 23.63 -12.09
C LYS A 257 -7.25 23.58 -11.35
N GLN A 258 -7.59 22.44 -10.77
CA GLN A 258 -8.84 22.24 -10.05
C GLN A 258 -8.93 23.13 -8.81
N LEU A 259 -7.81 23.33 -8.11
CA LEU A 259 -7.73 24.14 -6.90
C LEU A 259 -7.42 25.62 -7.15
N GLY A 260 -7.04 25.99 -8.38
CA GLY A 260 -6.54 27.33 -8.68
C GLY A 260 -5.24 27.65 -7.95
N ALA A 261 -4.43 26.65 -7.63
CA ALA A 261 -3.16 26.82 -6.93
C ALA A 261 -2.14 27.54 -7.83
N SER A 262 -1.53 28.61 -7.31
CA SER A 262 -0.49 29.36 -8.01
C SER A 262 0.91 28.77 -7.85
N ASP A 263 1.14 28.08 -6.73
CA ASP A 263 2.41 27.41 -6.45
C ASP A 263 2.30 25.94 -6.86
N THR A 264 2.90 25.59 -7.99
CA THR A 264 2.90 24.21 -8.52
C THR A 264 3.89 23.30 -7.81
N GLU A 265 4.75 23.85 -6.93
CA GLU A 265 5.75 23.09 -6.18
C GLU A 265 5.29 22.71 -4.77
N ASP A 266 4.10 23.13 -4.33
CA ASP A 266 3.59 22.78 -3.01
C ASP A 266 3.43 21.25 -2.90
N LYS A 267 4.08 20.67 -1.89
CA LYS A 267 4.03 19.24 -1.58
C LYS A 267 2.60 18.68 -1.45
N SER A 268 1.63 19.51 -1.11
CA SER A 268 0.23 19.14 -0.99
C SER A 268 -0.35 18.69 -2.33
N LEU A 269 0.11 19.25 -3.45
CA LEU A 269 -0.28 18.80 -4.79
C LEU A 269 0.24 17.38 -5.08
N ARG A 270 1.41 17.03 -4.55
CA ARG A 270 2.02 15.70 -4.67
C ARG A 270 1.24 14.65 -3.85
N VAL A 271 0.86 15.01 -2.61
CA VAL A 271 0.04 14.15 -1.72
C VAL A 271 -1.35 13.88 -2.32
N ILE A 272 -2.10 14.94 -2.60
CA ILE A 272 -2.84 15.13 -3.86
C ILE A 272 -2.95 13.95 -4.82
N ALA A 273 -2.09 14.04 -5.83
CA ALA A 273 -1.98 13.13 -6.94
C ALA A 273 -1.75 11.68 -6.49
N ASP A 274 -0.89 11.44 -5.50
CA ASP A 274 -0.63 10.09 -4.99
C ASP A 274 -1.89 9.44 -4.40
N HIS A 275 -2.58 10.16 -3.52
CA HIS A 275 -3.77 9.65 -2.85
C HIS A 275 -4.95 9.45 -3.80
N LEU A 276 -5.04 10.24 -4.88
CA LEU A 276 -6.01 9.99 -5.94
C LEU A 276 -5.83 8.59 -6.54
N ARG A 277 -4.59 8.16 -6.79
CA ARG A 277 -4.30 6.83 -7.34
C ARG A 277 -4.73 5.74 -6.37
N SER A 278 -4.21 5.76 -5.14
CA SER A 278 -4.51 4.70 -4.15
C SER A 278 -6.00 4.57 -3.87
N THR A 279 -6.69 5.68 -3.64
CA THR A 279 -8.12 5.65 -3.32
C THR A 279 -8.97 5.16 -4.49
N ALA A 280 -8.69 5.61 -5.72
CA ALA A 280 -9.42 5.17 -6.90
C ALA A 280 -9.23 3.68 -7.19
N PHE A 281 -7.99 3.17 -7.12
CA PHE A 281 -7.73 1.74 -7.35
C PHE A 281 -8.30 0.86 -6.24
N LEU A 282 -8.25 1.29 -4.98
CA LEU A 282 -8.88 0.56 -3.87
C LEU A 282 -10.39 0.45 -4.07
N ILE A 283 -11.06 1.52 -4.51
CA ILE A 283 -12.50 1.49 -4.81
C ILE A 283 -12.78 0.61 -6.03
N ALA A 284 -11.95 0.68 -7.07
CA ALA A 284 -12.07 -0.18 -8.26
C ALA A 284 -11.99 -1.67 -7.89
N ASP A 285 -11.14 -2.01 -6.91
CA ASP A 285 -10.95 -3.37 -6.38
C ASP A 285 -11.93 -3.71 -5.22
N GLY A 286 -12.98 -2.91 -5.03
CA GLY A 286 -14.14 -3.22 -4.18
C GLY A 286 -14.10 -2.69 -2.74
N VAL A 287 -13.09 -1.90 -2.37
CA VAL A 287 -13.01 -1.30 -1.02
C VAL A 287 -13.90 -0.06 -0.94
N MET A 288 -14.79 0.00 0.05
CA MET A 288 -15.63 1.17 0.33
C MET A 288 -15.18 1.89 1.59
N PRO A 289 -15.28 3.24 1.67
CA PRO A 289 -14.93 3.99 2.87
C PRO A 289 -15.74 3.51 4.08
N GLY A 290 -15.05 3.23 5.19
CA GLY A 290 -15.63 2.64 6.39
C GLY A 290 -14.88 3.02 7.67
N ASN A 291 -15.32 2.48 8.81
CA ASN A 291 -14.69 2.72 10.12
C ASN A 291 -13.74 1.60 10.57
N GLU A 292 -13.69 0.49 9.84
CA GLU A 292 -12.89 -0.68 10.20
C GLU A 292 -12.12 -1.25 9.01
N GLY A 293 -11.05 -2.01 9.30
CA GLY A 293 -10.26 -2.75 8.32
C GLY A 293 -9.78 -1.91 7.13
N ARG A 294 -9.88 -2.49 5.93
CA ARG A 294 -9.48 -1.87 4.66
C ARG A 294 -10.25 -0.57 4.38
N GLY A 295 -11.54 -0.54 4.71
CA GLY A 295 -12.40 0.62 4.51
C GLY A 295 -11.98 1.82 5.36
N TYR A 296 -11.47 1.57 6.57
CA TYR A 296 -10.89 2.63 7.40
C TYR A 296 -9.64 3.21 6.76
N VAL A 297 -8.70 2.38 6.30
CA VAL A 297 -7.50 2.89 5.63
C VAL A 297 -7.83 3.72 4.39
N LEU A 298 -8.76 3.26 3.55
CA LEU A 298 -9.27 4.04 2.43
C LEU A 298 -9.82 5.40 2.88
N ARG A 299 -10.68 5.42 3.91
CA ARG A 299 -11.23 6.66 4.49
C ARG A 299 -10.12 7.62 4.95
N ARG A 300 -9.07 7.11 5.61
CA ARG A 300 -7.95 7.93 6.09
C ARG A 300 -7.21 8.63 4.95
N ILE A 301 -6.88 7.88 3.90
CA ILE A 301 -6.20 8.41 2.72
C ILE A 301 -7.06 9.48 2.03
N ILE A 302 -8.36 9.24 1.85
CA ILE A 302 -9.30 10.22 1.27
C ILE A 302 -9.31 11.51 2.11
N ARG A 303 -9.48 11.40 3.44
CA ARG A 303 -9.55 12.57 4.33
C ARG A 303 -8.25 13.35 4.37
N ARG A 304 -7.09 12.68 4.30
CA ARG A 304 -5.78 13.35 4.20
C ARG A 304 -5.65 14.13 2.90
N ALA A 305 -6.07 13.57 1.77
CA ALA A 305 -6.08 14.29 0.49
C ALA A 305 -6.98 15.54 0.54
N ILE A 306 -8.19 15.41 1.09
CA ILE A 306 -9.13 16.54 1.23
C ILE A 306 -8.56 17.64 2.13
N ARG A 307 -7.91 17.28 3.25
CA ARG A 307 -7.23 18.24 4.13
C ARG A 307 -6.13 18.99 3.39
N HIS A 308 -5.32 18.31 2.57
CA HIS A 308 -4.33 18.99 1.72
C HIS A 308 -4.98 19.93 0.70
N GLY A 309 -6.15 19.58 0.15
CA GLY A 309 -6.94 20.48 -0.70
C GLY A 309 -7.40 21.73 0.04
N ASN A 310 -7.94 21.56 1.26
CA ASN A 310 -8.36 22.69 2.11
C ASN A 310 -7.18 23.61 2.44
N LYS A 311 -5.99 23.05 2.74
CA LYS A 311 -4.75 23.81 2.93
C LYS A 311 -4.38 24.66 1.72
N LEU A 312 -4.61 24.15 0.51
CA LEU A 312 -4.41 24.87 -0.75
C LEU A 312 -5.55 25.84 -1.09
N GLY A 313 -6.57 25.95 -0.25
CA GLY A 313 -7.68 26.90 -0.40
C GLY A 313 -8.94 26.34 -1.06
N ALA A 314 -9.09 25.00 -1.15
CA ALA A 314 -10.32 24.37 -1.63
C ALA A 314 -11.52 24.79 -0.76
N LYS A 315 -12.59 25.26 -1.41
CA LYS A 315 -13.86 25.65 -0.74
C LYS A 315 -15.03 24.74 -1.08
N GLU A 316 -14.91 24.01 -2.18
CA GLU A 316 -15.93 23.11 -2.71
C GLU A 316 -15.28 21.72 -2.89
N PRO A 317 -16.07 20.63 -2.90
CA PRO A 317 -15.57 19.30 -3.23
C PRO A 317 -14.81 19.30 -4.57
N PHE A 318 -13.64 18.67 -4.59
CA PHE A 318 -12.73 18.71 -5.73
C PHE A 318 -12.12 17.36 -6.06
N PHE A 319 -12.03 16.45 -5.08
CA PHE A 319 -11.22 15.24 -5.22
C PHE A 319 -11.81 14.27 -6.26
N ALA A 320 -13.14 14.13 -6.27
CA ALA A 320 -13.85 13.31 -7.25
C ALA A 320 -13.75 13.85 -8.70
N GLU A 321 -13.52 15.15 -8.88
CA GLU A 321 -13.37 15.79 -10.20
C GLU A 321 -12.04 15.44 -10.88
N LEU A 322 -11.08 14.89 -10.13
CA LEU A 322 -9.78 14.48 -10.65
C LEU A 322 -9.79 13.07 -11.26
N VAL A 323 -10.83 12.27 -10.99
CA VAL A 323 -10.94 10.89 -11.47
C VAL A 323 -10.82 10.76 -13.01
N PRO A 324 -11.44 11.63 -13.84
CA PRO A 324 -11.28 11.56 -15.29
C PRO A 324 -9.83 11.70 -15.76
N GLU A 325 -9.01 12.52 -15.09
CA GLU A 325 -7.60 12.66 -15.43
C GLU A 325 -6.83 11.38 -15.09
N LEU A 326 -7.09 10.78 -13.92
CA LEU A 326 -6.49 9.49 -13.56
C LEU A 326 -6.82 8.40 -14.58
N VAL A 327 -8.08 8.35 -15.04
CA VAL A 327 -8.52 7.41 -16.07
C VAL A 327 -7.80 7.67 -17.41
N ALA A 328 -7.56 8.94 -17.77
CA ALA A 328 -6.81 9.27 -18.97
C ALA A 328 -5.34 8.80 -18.89
N GLN A 329 -4.71 8.88 -17.72
CA GLN A 329 -3.31 8.47 -17.54
C GLN A 329 -3.12 6.96 -17.39
N MET A 330 -4.08 6.24 -16.81
CA MET A 330 -3.91 4.85 -16.40
C MET A 330 -4.96 3.87 -16.93
N GLY A 331 -6.04 4.35 -17.54
CA GLY A 331 -7.19 3.52 -17.94
C GLY A 331 -6.90 2.51 -19.05
N GLU A 332 -5.90 2.75 -19.89
CA GLU A 332 -5.48 1.79 -20.92
C GLU A 332 -4.82 0.55 -20.30
N ALA A 333 -3.87 0.76 -19.38
CA ALA A 333 -3.22 -0.33 -18.64
C ALA A 333 -4.17 -1.01 -17.65
N TYR A 334 -5.18 -0.27 -17.16
CA TYR A 334 -6.11 -0.72 -16.13
C TYR A 334 -7.57 -0.43 -16.52
N PRO A 335 -8.17 -1.23 -17.43
CA PRO A 335 -9.53 -1.03 -17.91
C PRO A 335 -10.59 -1.02 -16.79
N GLN A 336 -10.30 -1.64 -15.65
CA GLN A 336 -11.18 -1.60 -14.49
C GLN A 336 -11.45 -0.18 -13.99
N LEU A 337 -10.47 0.74 -14.09
CA LEU A 337 -10.67 2.16 -13.74
C LEU A 337 -11.72 2.82 -14.64
N VAL A 338 -11.72 2.50 -15.93
CA VAL A 338 -12.70 3.01 -16.90
C VAL A 338 -14.08 2.45 -16.56
N SER A 339 -14.18 1.13 -16.36
CA SER A 339 -15.47 0.47 -16.10
C SER A 339 -16.10 0.91 -14.78
N GLN A 340 -15.28 1.18 -13.75
CA GLN A 340 -15.72 1.55 -12.41
C GLN A 340 -15.71 3.06 -12.15
N GLN A 341 -15.43 3.88 -13.16
CA GLN A 341 -15.27 5.34 -13.01
C GLN A 341 -16.45 5.98 -12.25
N SER A 342 -17.68 5.60 -12.58
CA SER A 342 -18.88 6.13 -11.89
C SER A 342 -18.94 5.75 -10.42
N ALA A 343 -18.56 4.52 -10.07
CA ALA A 343 -18.54 4.05 -8.68
C ALA A 343 -17.45 4.77 -7.88
N ILE A 344 -16.26 4.90 -8.46
CA ILE A 344 -15.13 5.65 -7.88
C ILE A 344 -15.53 7.09 -7.59
N THR A 345 -16.04 7.81 -8.61
CA THR A 345 -16.47 9.21 -8.45
C THR A 345 -17.55 9.36 -7.37
N SER A 346 -18.54 8.45 -7.34
CA SER A 346 -19.62 8.51 -6.34
C SER A 346 -19.10 8.27 -4.92
N ALA A 347 -18.23 7.29 -4.72
CA ALA A 347 -17.67 6.96 -3.41
C ALA A 347 -16.78 8.09 -2.87
N LEU A 348 -15.89 8.64 -3.72
CA LEU A 348 -15.03 9.76 -3.34
C LEU A 348 -15.84 11.01 -2.99
N ARG A 349 -16.83 11.36 -3.82
CA ARG A 349 -17.69 12.52 -3.56
C ARG A 349 -18.47 12.38 -2.27
N GLY A 350 -19.05 11.20 -2.01
CA GLY A 350 -19.81 10.94 -0.79
C GLY A 350 -18.96 11.11 0.48
N GLU A 351 -17.74 10.56 0.50
CA GLU A 351 -16.83 10.71 1.65
C GLU A 351 -16.32 12.16 1.79
N GLU A 352 -16.06 12.86 0.68
CA GLU A 352 -15.63 14.27 0.69
C GLU A 352 -16.70 15.20 1.25
N GLU A 353 -17.94 15.07 0.79
CA GLU A 353 -19.09 15.83 1.30
C GLU A 353 -19.38 15.52 2.77
N GLN A 354 -19.17 14.27 3.21
CA GLN A 354 -19.34 13.88 4.60
C GLN A 354 -18.26 14.52 5.48
N PHE A 355 -17.00 14.47 5.07
CA PHE A 355 -15.88 14.99 5.86
C PHE A 355 -15.85 16.53 5.88
N ALA A 356 -16.23 17.20 4.79
CA ALA A 356 -16.30 18.65 4.73
C ALA A 356 -17.17 19.26 5.85
N ARG A 357 -18.21 18.56 6.30
CA ARG A 357 -19.09 19.00 7.41
C ARG A 357 -18.37 19.10 8.75
N THR A 358 -17.32 18.32 8.97
CA THR A 358 -16.59 18.25 10.23
C THR A 358 -15.18 18.83 10.14
N LEU A 359 -14.61 18.98 8.94
CA LEU A 359 -13.26 19.48 8.71
C LEU A 359 -13.04 20.87 9.32
N ASP A 360 -13.86 21.86 8.96
CA ASP A 360 -13.67 23.25 9.43
C ASP A 360 -13.77 23.35 10.96
N ASN A 361 -14.74 22.65 11.56
CA ASN A 361 -14.92 22.63 13.00
C ASN A 361 -13.77 21.90 13.71
N GLY A 362 -13.31 20.78 13.15
CA GLY A 362 -12.16 20.03 13.69
C GLY A 362 -10.87 20.85 13.63
N MET A 363 -10.64 21.55 12.51
CA MET A 363 -9.51 22.47 12.37
C MET A 363 -9.58 23.61 13.38
N ALA A 364 -10.76 24.22 13.58
CA ALA A 364 -10.92 25.29 14.57
C ALA A 364 -10.61 24.83 16.00
N ILE A 365 -11.06 23.63 16.40
CA ILE A 365 -10.75 23.04 17.71
C ILE A 365 -9.26 22.74 17.86
N LEU A 366 -8.63 22.24 16.80
CA LEU A 366 -7.19 22.03 16.80
C LEU A 366 -6.45 23.36 16.99
N GLU A 367 -6.79 24.40 16.24
CA GLU A 367 -6.18 25.73 16.39
C GLU A 367 -6.36 26.33 17.79
N GLU A 368 -7.56 26.22 18.36
CA GLU A 368 -7.83 26.67 19.73
C GLU A 368 -6.96 25.95 20.74
N SER A 369 -6.82 24.63 20.60
CA SER A 369 -5.98 23.81 21.47
C SER A 369 -4.50 24.20 21.34
N LEU A 370 -4.03 24.42 20.10
CA LEU A 370 -2.66 24.86 19.84
C LEU A 370 -2.33 26.23 20.44
N GLN A 371 -3.30 27.14 20.55
CA GLN A 371 -3.09 28.45 21.19
C GLN A 371 -2.97 28.35 22.71
N GLN A 372 -3.56 27.32 23.32
CA GLN A 372 -3.56 27.10 24.77
C GLN A 372 -2.37 26.25 25.24
N MET A 373 -1.67 25.60 24.31
CA MET A 373 -0.53 24.75 24.61
C MET A 373 0.72 25.54 24.98
N THR A 374 1.34 25.17 26.10
CA THR A 374 2.67 25.66 26.51
C THR A 374 3.80 24.76 26.04
N ASP A 375 3.50 23.48 25.81
CA ASP A 375 4.45 22.46 25.37
C ASP A 375 4.25 22.13 23.88
N ARG A 376 5.25 21.52 23.24
CA ARG A 376 5.19 21.14 21.81
C ARG A 376 4.48 19.80 21.58
N THR A 377 3.60 19.37 22.47
CA THR A 377 2.91 18.06 22.39
C THR A 377 1.41 18.23 22.49
N ILE A 378 0.68 17.83 21.45
CA ILE A 378 -0.79 17.90 21.39
C ILE A 378 -1.35 16.86 22.38
N PRO A 379 -2.17 17.28 23.37
CA PRO A 379 -2.73 16.39 24.37
C PRO A 379 -3.57 15.24 23.80
N GLY A 380 -3.48 14.06 24.43
CA GLY A 380 -4.19 12.86 23.98
C GLY A 380 -5.72 12.97 23.98
N ASP A 381 -6.29 13.76 24.88
CA ASP A 381 -7.74 14.04 24.95
C ASP A 381 -8.21 14.92 23.78
N VAL A 382 -7.38 15.85 23.31
CA VAL A 382 -7.63 16.64 22.10
C VAL A 382 -7.58 15.75 20.86
N ILE A 383 -6.56 14.88 20.75
CA ILE A 383 -6.45 13.91 19.66
C ILE A 383 -7.67 13.00 19.64
N PHE A 384 -8.07 12.49 20.80
CA PHE A 384 -9.26 11.65 20.96
C PHE A 384 -10.54 12.38 20.56
N LYS A 385 -10.71 13.64 20.96
CA LYS A 385 -11.87 14.46 20.58
C LYS A 385 -11.93 14.71 19.07
N LEU A 386 -10.78 14.99 18.44
CA LEU A 386 -10.67 15.14 16.99
C LEU A 386 -11.08 13.85 16.27
N TYR A 387 -10.61 12.71 16.76
CA TYR A 387 -10.98 11.39 16.24
C TYR A 387 -12.46 11.07 16.43
N ASP A 388 -12.96 11.08 17.66
CA ASP A 388 -14.29 10.62 18.03
C ASP A 388 -15.41 11.56 17.54
N THR A 389 -15.22 12.87 17.72
CA THR A 389 -16.27 13.86 17.44
C THR A 389 -16.23 14.37 16.00
N TYR A 390 -15.03 14.61 15.46
CA TYR A 390 -14.85 15.25 14.15
C TYR A 390 -14.39 14.27 13.07
N GLY A 391 -14.10 13.02 13.44
CA GLY A 391 -13.66 11.98 12.51
C GLY A 391 -12.27 12.23 11.93
N PHE A 392 -11.38 12.93 12.65
CA PHE A 392 -10.01 13.15 12.21
C PHE A 392 -9.18 11.91 12.57
N PRO A 393 -8.68 11.17 11.57
CA PRO A 393 -7.75 10.09 11.86
C PRO A 393 -6.50 10.62 12.57
N VAL A 394 -5.90 9.81 13.44
CA VAL A 394 -4.70 10.20 14.20
C VAL A 394 -3.54 10.59 13.28
N ASP A 395 -3.38 9.91 12.15
CA ASP A 395 -2.40 10.25 11.10
C ASP A 395 -2.65 11.61 10.46
N LEU A 396 -3.91 12.03 10.29
CA LEU A 396 -4.24 13.36 9.80
C LEU A 396 -3.82 14.42 10.82
N THR A 397 -4.10 14.18 12.11
CA THR A 397 -3.63 15.06 13.20
C THR A 397 -2.11 15.09 13.28
N ASN A 398 -1.45 13.95 13.09
CA ASN A 398 0.01 13.84 13.06
C ASN A 398 0.62 14.64 11.91
N ASP A 399 0.02 14.56 10.72
CA ASP A 399 0.47 15.31 9.56
C ASP A 399 0.38 16.83 9.81
N ILE A 400 -0.68 17.32 10.47
CA ILE A 400 -0.79 18.73 10.87
C ILE A 400 0.26 19.10 11.93
N ALA A 401 0.48 18.21 12.90
CA ALA A 401 1.46 18.42 13.96
C ALA A 401 2.88 18.53 13.38
N ARG A 402 3.25 17.61 12.47
CA ARG A 402 4.57 17.55 11.83
C ARG A 402 4.88 18.82 11.04
N GLU A 403 3.91 19.38 10.32
CA GLU A 403 4.07 20.65 9.59
C GLU A 403 4.38 21.84 10.49
N ARG A 404 4.00 21.76 11.76
CA ARG A 404 4.22 22.81 12.77
C ARG A 404 5.35 22.47 13.74
N GLY A 405 6.03 21.34 13.54
CA GLY A 405 7.05 20.84 14.46
C GLY A 405 6.51 20.56 15.86
N LEU A 406 5.34 19.92 15.92
CA LEU A 406 4.66 19.48 17.14
C LEU A 406 4.64 17.94 17.19
N ASN A 407 4.56 17.41 18.41
CA ASN A 407 4.42 15.98 18.72
C ASN A 407 2.99 15.66 19.13
N LEU A 408 2.64 14.37 19.13
CA LEU A 408 1.37 13.86 19.63
C LEU A 408 1.56 13.08 20.93
N ASP A 409 0.66 13.27 21.89
CA ASP A 409 0.54 12.39 23.06
C ASP A 409 -0.28 11.14 22.69
N ILE A 410 0.41 10.16 22.10
CA ILE A 410 -0.21 8.89 21.68
C ILE A 410 -0.63 8.06 22.90
N GLU A 411 0.15 8.05 23.98
CA GLU A 411 -0.19 7.32 25.21
C GLU A 411 -1.49 7.85 25.84
N GLY A 412 -1.65 9.18 25.90
CA GLY A 412 -2.88 9.80 26.38
C GLY A 412 -4.08 9.53 25.47
N TYR A 413 -3.88 9.50 24.15
CA TYR A 413 -4.91 9.12 23.19
C TYR A 413 -5.35 7.67 23.38
N GLU A 414 -4.41 6.74 23.53
CA GLU A 414 -4.69 5.31 23.76
C GLU A 414 -5.42 5.11 25.09
N ALA A 415 -5.04 5.83 26.14
CA ALA A 415 -5.75 5.83 27.42
C ALA A 415 -7.20 6.33 27.30
N ALA A 416 -7.43 7.39 26.51
CA ALA A 416 -8.77 7.91 26.23
C ALA A 416 -9.62 6.92 25.42
N MET A 417 -9.03 6.30 24.40
CA MET A 417 -9.64 5.22 23.61
C MET A 417 -10.01 4.01 24.47
N ALA A 418 -9.10 3.56 25.34
CA ALA A 418 -9.35 2.45 26.27
C ALA A 418 -10.49 2.78 27.23
N SER A 419 -10.51 4.00 27.76
CA SER A 419 -11.57 4.49 28.64
C SER A 419 -12.93 4.58 27.92
N GLN A 420 -12.96 4.92 26.63
CA GLN A 420 -14.20 4.87 25.83
C GLN A 420 -14.65 3.43 25.60
N ARG A 421 -13.74 2.52 25.20
CA ARG A 421 -14.07 1.10 25.02
C ARG A 421 -14.63 0.49 26.29
N GLN A 422 -14.04 0.79 27.44
CA GLN A 422 -14.52 0.32 28.73
C GLN A 422 -15.92 0.88 29.05
N ARG A 423 -16.15 2.18 28.82
CA ARG A 423 -17.50 2.79 28.98
C ARG A 423 -18.54 2.18 28.04
N SER A 424 -18.17 1.88 26.78
CA SER A 424 -19.05 1.21 25.82
C SER A 424 -19.34 -0.24 26.23
N GLN A 425 -18.39 -0.95 26.82
CA GLN A 425 -18.59 -2.30 27.38
C GLN A 425 -19.45 -2.27 28.65
N ASP A 426 -19.25 -1.26 29.52
CA ASP A 426 -20.03 -1.07 30.75
C ASP A 426 -21.47 -0.60 30.46
N HIS A 427 -21.68 0.19 29.39
CA HIS A 427 -23.01 0.57 28.88
C HIS A 427 -23.66 -0.50 27.99
N ALA A 428 -22.89 -1.41 27.40
CA ALA A 428 -23.37 -2.67 26.84
C ALA A 428 -23.73 -3.70 27.93
N GLY A 429 -23.98 -3.24 29.16
CA GLY A 429 -24.46 -4.01 30.30
C GLY A 429 -25.90 -4.56 30.16
N PHE A 430 -26.29 -5.01 28.96
CA PHE A 430 -27.04 -6.26 28.89
C PHE A 430 -26.01 -7.38 29.09
N LYS A 431 -25.87 -7.83 30.34
CA LYS A 431 -25.16 -9.07 30.64
C LYS A 431 -25.87 -10.22 29.92
N VAL A 432 -25.46 -10.50 28.68
CA VAL A 432 -25.62 -11.85 28.13
C VAL A 432 -24.63 -12.70 28.90
N ASP A 433 -25.16 -13.39 29.89
CA ASP A 433 -24.45 -14.38 30.66
C ASP A 433 -24.17 -15.59 29.75
N TYR A 434 -22.96 -15.68 29.20
CA TYR A 434 -22.50 -16.84 28.40
C TYR A 434 -22.43 -18.15 29.21
N SER A 435 -22.83 -18.16 30.49
CA SER A 435 -23.06 -19.41 31.23
C SER A 435 -24.36 -20.13 30.82
N GLN A 436 -25.21 -19.50 30.00
CA GLN A 436 -26.31 -20.16 29.30
C GLN A 436 -26.01 -20.23 27.79
N SER A 437 -25.03 -21.05 27.40
CA SER A 437 -24.93 -21.50 26.02
C SER A 437 -26.22 -22.25 25.66
N ILE A 438 -27.12 -21.59 24.93
CA ILE A 438 -28.29 -22.27 24.36
C ILE A 438 -27.73 -23.27 23.35
N THR A 439 -27.73 -24.53 23.73
CA THR A 439 -27.28 -25.63 22.87
C THR A 439 -28.47 -25.98 21.98
N LEU A 440 -28.41 -25.54 20.73
CA LEU A 440 -29.43 -25.84 19.73
C LEU A 440 -29.00 -27.10 18.99
N GLU A 441 -29.87 -28.10 18.92
CA GLU A 441 -29.66 -29.26 18.07
C GLU A 441 -30.07 -28.91 16.64
N GLY A 442 -29.13 -29.00 15.69
CA GLY A 442 -29.38 -28.75 14.28
C GLY A 442 -28.11 -28.34 13.51
N GLU A 443 -28.19 -28.40 12.18
CA GLU A 443 -27.18 -27.89 11.25
C GLU A 443 -27.86 -26.92 10.28
N THR A 444 -27.15 -25.90 9.82
CA THR A 444 -27.63 -24.96 8.81
C THR A 444 -26.73 -25.01 7.57
N ASP A 445 -27.35 -24.97 6.40
CA ASP A 445 -26.65 -24.84 5.13
C ASP A 445 -26.50 -23.37 4.75
N PHE A 446 -25.30 -22.94 4.39
CA PHE A 446 -25.06 -21.58 3.89
C PHE A 446 -25.39 -21.49 2.39
N LEU A 447 -26.50 -20.84 2.04
CA LEU A 447 -26.97 -20.68 0.66
C LEU A 447 -26.54 -19.35 0.00
N GLY A 448 -25.81 -18.50 0.72
CA GLY A 448 -25.51 -17.13 0.30
C GLY A 448 -24.58 -16.99 -0.91
N TYR A 449 -23.99 -18.08 -1.39
CA TYR A 449 -23.25 -18.12 -2.66
C TYR A 449 -24.16 -18.31 -3.87
N GLU A 450 -25.40 -18.79 -3.68
CA GLU A 450 -26.29 -19.22 -4.75
C GLU A 450 -27.54 -18.33 -4.87
N THR A 451 -28.07 -17.82 -3.76
CA THR A 451 -29.32 -17.05 -3.73
C THR A 451 -29.31 -16.00 -2.61
N ASP A 452 -30.03 -14.90 -2.83
CA ASP A 452 -30.33 -13.87 -1.83
C ASP A 452 -31.69 -14.08 -1.13
N GLN A 453 -32.43 -15.13 -1.54
CA GLN A 453 -33.72 -15.51 -0.98
C GLN A 453 -33.78 -17.01 -0.70
N ALA A 454 -34.25 -17.37 0.50
CA ALA A 454 -34.50 -18.74 0.91
C ALA A 454 -35.69 -18.80 1.89
N GLU A 455 -36.33 -19.97 1.95
CA GLU A 455 -37.36 -20.27 2.96
C GLU A 455 -36.74 -21.05 4.11
N GLY A 456 -37.13 -20.72 5.34
CA GLY A 456 -36.69 -21.40 6.56
C GLY A 456 -37.86 -21.61 7.52
N ALA A 457 -37.75 -22.61 8.40
CA ALA A 457 -38.71 -22.83 9.47
C ALA A 457 -38.17 -22.24 10.76
N VAL A 458 -38.97 -21.42 11.44
CA VAL A 458 -38.65 -20.94 12.79
C VAL A 458 -38.81 -22.10 13.77
N LEU A 459 -37.71 -22.51 14.39
CA LEU A 459 -37.64 -23.59 15.35
C LEU A 459 -37.85 -23.10 16.78
N ALA A 460 -37.40 -21.88 17.10
CA ALA A 460 -37.58 -21.30 18.42
C ALA A 460 -37.58 -19.77 18.39
N ILE A 461 -38.23 -19.18 19.39
CA ILE A 461 -38.18 -17.74 19.68
C ILE A 461 -37.76 -17.58 21.13
N LEU A 462 -36.69 -16.83 21.37
CA LEU A 462 -36.13 -16.62 22.70
C LEU A 462 -36.22 -15.15 23.11
N VAL A 463 -36.73 -14.90 24.31
CA VAL A 463 -36.71 -13.58 24.96
C VAL A 463 -35.93 -13.73 26.26
N ASP A 464 -34.85 -12.95 26.42
CA ASP A 464 -33.96 -13.01 27.59
C ASP A 464 -33.47 -14.45 27.92
N GLY A 465 -33.25 -15.28 26.89
CA GLY A 465 -32.80 -16.67 27.03
C GLY A 465 -33.90 -17.70 27.32
N VAL A 466 -35.18 -17.28 27.36
CA VAL A 466 -36.33 -18.17 27.62
C VAL A 466 -37.17 -18.33 26.36
N GLU A 467 -37.52 -19.57 26.03
CA GLU A 467 -38.37 -19.90 24.89
C GLU A 467 -39.80 -19.37 25.07
N GLN A 468 -40.28 -18.66 24.05
CA GLN A 468 -41.60 -18.07 23.97
C GLN A 468 -42.28 -18.42 22.64
N GLY A 469 -43.62 -18.35 22.61
CA GLY A 469 -44.39 -18.61 21.38
C GLY A 469 -44.47 -17.41 20.43
N SER A 470 -44.08 -16.21 20.85
CA SER A 470 -44.21 -14.98 20.07
C SER A 470 -43.33 -13.85 20.61
N LEU A 471 -43.01 -12.88 19.75
CA LEU A 471 -42.47 -11.57 20.14
C LEU A 471 -43.56 -10.51 20.07
N GLU A 472 -43.67 -9.66 21.09
CA GLU A 472 -44.51 -8.46 21.02
C GLU A 472 -43.79 -7.30 20.31
N ALA A 473 -44.56 -6.27 19.93
CA ALA A 473 -44.00 -5.06 19.34
C ALA A 473 -43.01 -4.42 20.32
N ASP A 474 -41.87 -3.94 19.80
CA ASP A 474 -40.77 -3.34 20.54
C ASP A 474 -40.02 -4.29 21.51
N GLN A 475 -40.27 -5.60 21.42
CA GLN A 475 -39.56 -6.62 22.18
C GLN A 475 -38.35 -7.17 21.40
N CYS A 476 -37.18 -7.17 22.03
CA CYS A 476 -35.98 -7.80 21.46
C CYS A 476 -35.94 -9.30 21.80
N GLY A 477 -35.59 -10.13 20.82
CA GLY A 477 -35.41 -11.56 21.03
C GLY A 477 -34.61 -12.20 19.89
N VAL A 478 -34.27 -13.48 20.08
CA VAL A 478 -33.59 -14.30 19.07
C VAL A 478 -34.61 -15.20 18.40
N VAL A 479 -34.66 -15.17 17.07
CA VAL A 479 -35.44 -16.11 16.25
C VAL A 479 -34.47 -17.11 15.66
N ILE A 480 -34.73 -18.39 15.88
CA ILE A 480 -33.91 -19.51 15.43
C ILE A 480 -34.65 -20.21 14.30
#